data_AF-A0A7R8ARE9-F1
#
_entry.id   AF-A0A7R8ARE9-F1
#
_cell.length_a   1.000
_cell.length_b   1.000
_cell.length_c   1.000
_cell.angle_alpha   90.00
_cell.angle_beta   90.00
_cell.angle_gamma   90.00
#
_symmetry.space_group_name_H-M   'P 1'
#
loop_
_entity.id
_entity.type
_entity.pdbx_description
1 polymer ?
#
loop_
_entity_poly.entity_id
_entity_poly.type
_entity_poly.pdbx_seq_one_letter_code
_entity_poly.pdbx_strand_id
1 'polypeptide(L)'
;MKAILSSVLGIGCVAHVANASIVALDNPNLFPFVFNGVAVFNYPDWNTQHPRDRTLEGENFFCYATEKGYLSFGWWLAASPETDYSHCRADSLDYVWYEYSEKIECTEMGCKAHILNYWAANNTLKFETDYVFSDANLADPQLGTLSTFYRDEQQGPSAVGTRRVLSSEASTALECCQALKTFRRVRDRHNLNLAFDFEDICPPREAVKSSWWQWGQTSLGGGCDDEGEGEGGFGNDLR
;
A
#
# COMPACT_ATOMS: atom_id res chain seq x y z
N MET A 1 -15.85 20.05 -30.54
CA MET A 1 -16.63 19.54 -29.39
C MET A 1 -15.63 18.97 -28.38
N LYS A 2 -15.62 19.50 -27.15
CA LYS A 2 -14.70 19.09 -26.08
C LYS A 2 -15.23 17.80 -25.45
N ALA A 3 -14.52 16.69 -25.60
CA ALA A 3 -14.79 15.48 -24.81
C ALA A 3 -14.05 15.62 -23.48
N ILE A 4 -14.82 15.77 -22.41
CA ILE A 4 -14.35 15.69 -21.04
C ILE A 4 -14.21 14.20 -20.73
N LEU A 5 -13.02 13.62 -20.95
CA LEU A 5 -12.66 12.31 -20.41
C LEU A 5 -12.15 12.51 -18.98
N SER A 6 -13.08 12.75 -18.06
CA SER A 6 -12.85 12.57 -16.63
C SER A 6 -13.30 11.16 -16.26
N SER A 7 -12.38 10.22 -16.34
CA SER A 7 -12.49 8.91 -15.69
C SER A 7 -11.09 8.46 -15.33
N VAL A 8 -10.46 9.21 -14.44
CA VAL A 8 -9.25 8.78 -13.72
C VAL A 8 -9.67 7.56 -12.93
N LEU A 9 -8.95 6.44 -13.03
CA LEU A 9 -9.34 5.11 -12.53
C LEU A 9 -8.41 4.74 -11.36
N GLY A 10 -8.97 4.08 -10.36
CA GLY A 10 -8.28 3.75 -9.11
C GLY A 10 -7.78 2.32 -9.20
N ILE A 11 -6.59 1.92 -8.80
CA ILE A 11 -6.27 0.50 -8.57
C ILE A 11 -4.93 0.47 -7.83
N GLY A 12 -4.88 0.09 -6.56
CA GLY A 12 -3.59 0.03 -5.87
C GLY A 12 -3.65 -0.67 -4.53
N CYS A 13 -3.37 -1.97 -4.52
CA CYS A 13 -2.78 -2.62 -3.33
C CYS A 13 -2.34 -4.07 -3.45
N VAL A 14 -2.69 -4.79 -4.50
CA VAL A 14 -2.89 -6.24 -4.29
C VAL A 14 -1.73 -7.12 -4.75
N ALA A 15 -0.62 -6.49 -5.11
CA ALA A 15 0.56 -7.07 -5.75
C ALA A 15 1.30 -8.19 -4.99
N HIS A 16 0.88 -8.63 -3.80
CA HIS A 16 1.52 -9.79 -3.15
C HIS A 16 0.64 -10.58 -2.20
N VAL A 17 -0.68 -10.36 -2.19
CA VAL A 17 -1.56 -11.27 -1.44
C VAL A 17 -1.50 -12.68 -2.04
N ALA A 18 -1.14 -12.84 -3.32
CA ALA A 18 -1.00 -14.16 -3.98
C ALA A 18 0.15 -15.00 -3.42
N ASN A 19 1.37 -14.46 -3.45
CA ASN A 19 2.53 -15.20 -2.98
C ASN A 19 2.57 -15.27 -1.44
N ALA A 20 2.07 -14.22 -0.78
CA ALA A 20 1.86 -14.29 0.65
C ALA A 20 0.75 -15.27 1.02
N SER A 21 -0.34 -15.45 0.28
CA SER A 21 -1.40 -16.39 0.66
C SER A 21 -0.97 -17.86 0.56
N ILE A 22 -0.26 -18.25 -0.50
CA ILE A 22 0.16 -19.66 -0.65
C ILE A 22 1.31 -19.97 0.29
N VAL A 23 2.29 -19.06 0.42
CA VAL A 23 3.40 -19.26 1.37
C VAL A 23 2.94 -18.98 2.81
N ALA A 24 1.90 -18.16 3.07
CA ALA A 24 1.32 -17.94 4.41
C ALA A 24 0.47 -19.11 4.88
N LEU A 25 -0.20 -19.83 3.96
CA LEU A 25 -0.85 -21.10 4.29
C LEU A 25 0.15 -22.10 4.90
N ASP A 26 1.44 -22.01 4.52
CA ASP A 26 2.53 -22.83 5.06
C ASP A 26 3.48 -22.08 6.04
N ASN A 27 3.36 -20.75 6.20
CA ASN A 27 4.25 -19.92 7.01
C ASN A 27 3.49 -18.73 7.63
N PRO A 28 2.93 -18.88 8.84
CA PRO A 28 2.01 -17.92 9.46
C PRO A 28 2.61 -16.55 9.81
N ASN A 29 3.88 -16.30 9.50
CA ASN A 29 4.56 -15.00 9.71
C ASN A 29 4.47 -14.07 8.49
N LEU A 30 3.77 -14.46 7.42
CA LEU A 30 3.67 -13.66 6.20
C LEU A 30 2.57 -12.60 6.25
N PHE A 31 1.56 -12.77 7.10
CA PHE A 31 0.51 -11.78 7.35
C PHE A 31 0.41 -11.46 8.85
N PRO A 32 -0.03 -10.25 9.19
CA PRO A 32 -0.24 -9.11 8.28
C PRO A 32 1.09 -8.47 7.85
N PHE A 33 1.08 -7.69 6.77
CA PHE A 33 2.24 -6.90 6.35
C PHE A 33 1.86 -5.53 5.80
N VAL A 34 2.80 -4.59 5.93
CA VAL A 34 2.73 -3.25 5.31
C VAL A 34 3.72 -3.17 4.17
N PHE A 35 3.33 -2.55 3.05
CA PHE A 35 4.27 -2.23 1.97
C PHE A 35 3.95 -0.90 1.28
N ASN A 36 4.96 -0.30 0.66
CA ASN A 36 4.81 0.75 -0.34
C ASN A 36 4.85 0.11 -1.73
N GLY A 37 3.88 0.41 -2.58
CA GLY A 37 3.76 -0.12 -3.93
C GLY A 37 3.80 0.99 -4.98
N VAL A 38 4.30 0.63 -6.15
CA VAL A 38 4.19 1.46 -7.35
C VAL A 38 3.68 0.61 -8.50
N ALA A 39 2.78 1.16 -9.30
CA ALA A 39 2.19 0.45 -10.43
C ALA A 39 2.09 1.34 -11.66
N VAL A 40 2.14 0.70 -12.82
CA VAL A 40 1.82 1.32 -14.11
C VAL A 40 0.65 0.56 -14.73
N PHE A 41 -0.43 1.31 -14.92
CA PHE A 41 -1.62 0.87 -15.61
C PHE A 41 -1.48 1.06 -17.10
N ASN A 42 -1.89 0.05 -17.82
CA ASN A 42 -2.07 0.06 -19.25
C ASN A 42 -3.57 -0.04 -19.53
N TYR A 43 -4.11 1.03 -20.12
CA TYR A 43 -5.45 1.09 -20.70
C TYR A 43 -5.31 0.99 -22.21
N PRO A 44 -5.49 -0.20 -22.81
CA PRO A 44 -5.41 -0.35 -24.25
C PRO A 44 -6.51 0.48 -24.92
N ASP A 45 -6.19 1.15 -26.02
CA ASP A 45 -7.23 1.66 -26.91
C ASP A 45 -7.68 0.51 -27.82
N TRP A 46 -8.83 -0.06 -27.50
CA TRP A 46 -9.40 -1.20 -28.22
C TRP A 46 -9.91 -0.84 -29.62
N ASN A 47 -9.92 0.45 -30.00
CA ASN A 47 -10.28 0.89 -31.35
C ASN A 47 -9.10 0.93 -32.33
N THR A 48 -7.88 0.70 -31.83
CA THR A 48 -6.63 0.73 -32.61
C THR A 48 -5.89 -0.59 -32.49
N GLN A 49 -5.10 -0.91 -33.51
CA GLN A 49 -4.22 -2.07 -33.53
C GLN A 49 -2.82 -1.74 -32.99
N HIS A 50 -2.58 -0.50 -32.56
CA HIS A 50 -1.26 -0.05 -32.11
C HIS A 50 -1.20 0.05 -30.58
N PRO A 51 -0.43 -0.83 -29.90
CA PRO A 51 -0.31 -0.80 -28.44
C PRO A 51 0.26 0.49 -27.85
N ARG A 52 0.88 1.35 -28.68
CA ARG A 52 1.41 2.65 -28.28
C ARG A 52 0.33 3.70 -28.04
N ASP A 53 -0.85 3.49 -28.63
CA ASP A 53 -1.98 4.41 -28.52
C ASP A 53 -2.75 4.20 -27.19
N ARG A 54 -2.24 3.30 -26.33
CA ARG A 54 -2.69 3.10 -24.96
C ARG A 54 -2.56 4.38 -24.13
N THR A 55 -3.41 4.48 -23.12
CA THR A 55 -3.20 5.42 -22.02
C THR A 55 -2.42 4.70 -20.91
N LEU A 56 -1.37 5.35 -20.40
CA LEU A 56 -0.62 4.88 -19.24
C LEU A 56 -0.90 5.78 -18.05
N GLU A 57 -1.11 5.16 -16.90
CA GLU A 57 -1.33 5.87 -15.63
C GLU A 57 -0.41 5.26 -14.58
N GLY A 58 0.28 6.10 -13.83
CA GLY A 58 1.15 5.68 -12.74
C GLY A 58 0.42 5.76 -11.41
N GLU A 59 0.89 4.99 -10.45
CA GLU A 59 0.37 5.03 -9.09
C GLU A 59 1.50 4.80 -8.08
N ASN A 60 1.39 5.47 -6.95
CA ASN A 60 2.16 5.19 -5.74
C ASN A 60 1.17 5.06 -4.57
N PHE A 61 1.34 4.02 -3.76
CA PHE A 61 0.40 3.70 -2.71
C PHE A 61 1.03 2.97 -1.53
N PHE A 62 0.31 2.95 -0.42
CA PHE A 62 0.63 2.11 0.73
C PHE A 62 -0.46 1.06 0.91
N CYS A 63 -0.05 -0.14 1.33
CA CYS A 63 -0.93 -1.25 1.60
C CYS A 63 -0.76 -1.81 3.01
N TYR A 64 -1.88 -2.10 3.67
CA TYR A 64 -1.94 -3.07 4.76
C TYR A 64 -2.70 -4.30 4.27
N ALA A 65 -2.03 -5.44 4.21
CA ALA A 65 -2.60 -6.68 3.71
C ALA A 65 -2.69 -7.74 4.80
N THR A 66 -3.77 -8.52 4.77
CA THR A 66 -4.07 -9.65 5.65
C THR A 66 -4.61 -10.82 4.82
N GLU A 67 -4.77 -11.98 5.44
CA GLU A 67 -5.45 -13.13 4.83
C GLU A 67 -6.94 -12.87 4.54
N LYS A 68 -7.56 -11.92 5.27
CA LYS A 68 -8.99 -11.61 5.15
C LYS A 68 -9.28 -10.48 4.17
N GLY A 69 -8.25 -9.76 3.74
CA GLY A 69 -8.37 -8.60 2.87
C GLY A 69 -7.28 -7.56 3.08
N TYR A 70 -7.41 -6.42 2.43
CA TYR A 70 -6.49 -5.29 2.54
C TYR A 70 -7.20 -3.94 2.65
N LEU A 71 -6.45 -2.94 3.12
CA LEU A 71 -6.77 -1.52 2.99
C LEU A 71 -5.58 -0.79 2.37
N SER A 72 -5.87 0.18 1.53
CA SER A 72 -4.88 0.96 0.81
C SER A 72 -5.25 2.41 0.65
N PHE A 73 -4.22 3.24 0.45
CA PHE A 73 -4.36 4.63 0.04
C PHE A 73 -3.21 5.03 -0.86
N GLY A 74 -3.43 6.02 -1.74
CA GLY A 74 -2.36 6.48 -2.62
C GLY A 74 -2.72 7.63 -3.55
N TRP A 75 -1.92 7.76 -4.61
CA TRP A 75 -1.93 8.87 -5.57
C TRP A 75 -1.97 8.37 -7.00
N TRP A 76 -2.76 9.04 -7.84
CA TRP A 76 -2.67 8.92 -9.29
C TRP A 76 -1.57 9.83 -9.80
N LEU A 77 -0.68 9.27 -10.61
CA LEU A 77 0.52 9.92 -11.09
C LEU A 77 0.62 9.80 -12.61
N ALA A 78 1.37 10.71 -13.22
CA ALA A 78 1.75 10.53 -14.62
C ALA A 78 2.70 9.32 -14.72
N ALA A 79 2.56 8.51 -15.78
CA ALA A 79 3.50 7.44 -16.06
C ALA A 79 4.70 7.99 -16.87
N SER A 80 5.47 8.90 -16.28
CA SER A 80 6.67 9.47 -16.93
C SER A 80 7.86 9.61 -15.99
N PRO A 81 9.11 9.61 -16.51
CA PRO A 81 10.32 9.77 -15.71
C PRO A 81 10.41 11.09 -14.92
N GLU A 82 9.71 12.13 -15.36
CA GLU A 82 9.71 13.47 -14.75
C GLU A 82 8.67 13.63 -13.63
N THR A 83 7.92 12.56 -13.33
CA THR A 83 6.83 12.59 -12.36
C THR A 83 7.36 12.85 -10.95
N ASP A 84 6.85 13.89 -10.31
CA ASP A 84 7.13 14.20 -8.91
C ASP A 84 6.28 13.32 -7.99
N TYR A 85 6.96 12.49 -7.19
CA TYR A 85 6.35 11.63 -6.17
C TYR A 85 6.73 12.05 -4.74
N SER A 86 7.35 13.22 -4.55
CA SER A 86 7.79 13.70 -3.23
C SER A 86 6.65 13.87 -2.22
N HIS A 87 5.42 14.05 -2.70
CA HIS A 87 4.20 14.13 -1.89
C HIS A 87 3.60 12.77 -1.51
N CYS A 88 4.05 11.68 -2.15
CA CYS A 88 3.59 10.31 -1.88
C CYS A 88 4.30 9.76 -0.63
N ARG A 89 3.75 10.04 0.55
CA ARG A 89 4.38 9.70 1.84
C ARG A 89 3.43 8.94 2.75
N ALA A 90 3.98 8.06 3.58
CA ALA A 90 3.23 7.20 4.48
C ALA A 90 2.34 7.96 5.48
N ASP A 91 2.76 9.15 5.91
CA ASP A 91 2.03 10.03 6.84
C ASP A 91 1.21 11.13 6.15
N SER A 92 1.12 11.09 4.82
CA SER A 92 0.39 12.10 4.05
C SER A 92 -1.12 11.94 4.22
N LEU A 93 -1.79 13.05 4.55
CA LEU A 93 -3.25 13.12 4.61
C LEU A 93 -3.87 13.54 3.26
N ASP A 94 -3.04 13.90 2.29
CA ASP A 94 -3.44 14.38 0.96
C ASP A 94 -3.41 13.24 -0.07
N TYR A 95 -3.67 12.00 0.37
CA TYR A 95 -3.90 10.88 -0.56
C TYR A 95 -5.15 11.15 -1.40
N VAL A 96 -5.11 10.73 -2.65
CA VAL A 96 -6.15 11.04 -3.64
C VAL A 96 -7.30 10.03 -3.57
N TRP A 97 -6.98 8.79 -3.22
CA TRP A 97 -7.94 7.69 -3.19
C TRP A 97 -7.58 6.71 -2.07
N TYR A 98 -8.57 5.92 -1.66
CA TYR A 98 -8.38 4.75 -0.82
C TYR A 98 -9.19 3.58 -1.37
N GLU A 99 -8.73 2.37 -1.11
CA GLU A 99 -9.35 1.15 -1.62
C GLU A 99 -9.24 0.04 -0.58
N TYR A 100 -10.25 -0.81 -0.52
CA TYR A 100 -10.23 -2.00 0.32
C TYR A 100 -10.91 -3.16 -0.38
N SER A 101 -10.53 -4.36 0.01
CA SER A 101 -11.22 -5.58 -0.44
C SER A 101 -12.35 -5.93 0.52
N GLU A 102 -13.53 -6.24 -0.03
CA GLU A 102 -14.60 -6.90 0.73
C GLU A 102 -14.37 -8.41 0.83
N LYS A 103 -13.80 -9.00 -0.22
CA LYS A 103 -13.53 -10.44 -0.32
C LYS A 103 -12.21 -10.68 -1.04
N ILE A 104 -11.51 -11.71 -0.62
CA ILE A 104 -10.26 -12.14 -1.24
C ILE A 104 -10.19 -13.67 -1.22
N GLU A 105 -9.87 -14.26 -2.36
CA GLU A 105 -9.72 -15.70 -2.55
C GLU A 105 -8.42 -15.94 -3.29
N CYS A 106 -7.61 -16.87 -2.79
CA CYS A 106 -6.28 -17.10 -3.31
C CYS A 106 -6.07 -18.58 -3.65
N THR A 107 -5.39 -18.81 -4.76
CA THR A 107 -5.01 -20.11 -5.28
C THR A 107 -3.54 -20.09 -5.66
N GLU A 108 -2.97 -21.24 -6.01
CA GLU A 108 -1.59 -21.35 -6.50
C GLU A 108 -1.28 -20.45 -7.71
N MET A 109 -2.30 -20.13 -8.52
CA MET A 109 -2.13 -19.33 -9.74
C MET A 109 -2.26 -17.81 -9.52
N GLY A 110 -2.64 -17.40 -8.31
CA GLY A 110 -2.97 -16.01 -8.01
C GLY A 110 -4.21 -15.90 -7.14
N CYS A 111 -4.59 -14.66 -6.85
CA CYS A 111 -5.79 -14.36 -6.10
C CYS A 111 -6.78 -13.55 -6.93
N LYS A 112 -8.03 -13.63 -6.49
CA LYS A 112 -9.12 -12.79 -6.91
C LYS A 112 -9.64 -12.00 -5.71
N ALA A 113 -9.80 -10.70 -5.85
CA ALA A 113 -10.37 -9.85 -4.80
C ALA A 113 -11.53 -9.03 -5.35
N HIS A 114 -12.61 -8.94 -4.59
CA HIS A 114 -13.67 -7.97 -4.84
C HIS A 114 -13.34 -6.68 -4.10
N ILE A 115 -13.24 -5.57 -4.82
CA ILE A 115 -12.63 -4.34 -4.30
C ILE A 115 -13.58 -3.15 -4.50
N LEU A 116 -13.50 -2.22 -3.54
CA LEU A 116 -14.18 -0.92 -3.63
C LEU A 116 -13.14 0.18 -3.49
N ASN A 117 -13.13 1.09 -4.45
CA ASN A 117 -12.20 2.22 -4.49
C ASN A 117 -12.98 3.53 -4.43
N TYR A 118 -12.50 4.46 -3.62
CA TYR A 118 -13.15 5.73 -3.35
C TYR A 118 -12.21 6.90 -3.58
N TRP A 119 -12.78 8.00 -4.05
CA TRP A 119 -12.11 9.30 -3.99
C TRP A 119 -12.03 9.79 -2.55
N ALA A 120 -10.82 10.11 -2.09
CA ALA A 120 -10.60 10.51 -0.70
C ALA A 120 -11.22 11.87 -0.35
N ALA A 121 -11.25 12.80 -1.32
CA ALA A 121 -11.68 14.18 -1.10
C ALA A 121 -13.17 14.30 -0.73
N ASN A 122 -14.01 13.44 -1.28
CA ASN A 122 -15.47 13.53 -1.17
C ASN A 122 -16.14 12.20 -0.76
N ASN A 123 -15.36 11.13 -0.51
CA ASN A 123 -15.86 9.80 -0.18
C ASN A 123 -16.91 9.29 -1.20
N THR A 124 -16.66 9.52 -2.49
CA THR A 124 -17.52 8.97 -3.54
C THR A 124 -16.87 7.73 -4.13
N LEU A 125 -17.66 6.65 -4.24
CA LEU A 125 -17.26 5.43 -4.92
C LEU A 125 -16.80 5.76 -6.34
N LYS A 126 -15.58 5.37 -6.65
CA LYS A 126 -14.93 5.59 -7.93
C LYS A 126 -15.26 4.43 -8.89
N PHE A 127 -15.12 3.21 -8.39
CA PHE A 127 -15.57 1.98 -9.04
C PHE A 127 -15.54 0.83 -8.02
N GLU A 128 -16.22 -0.24 -8.40
CA GLU A 128 -16.32 -1.52 -7.71
C GLU A 128 -16.10 -2.59 -8.77
N THR A 129 -15.20 -3.54 -8.52
CA THR A 129 -14.83 -4.54 -9.53
C THR A 129 -14.12 -5.72 -8.87
N ASP A 130 -13.88 -6.74 -9.68
CA ASP A 130 -13.04 -7.86 -9.30
C ASP A 130 -11.63 -7.68 -9.88
N TYR A 131 -10.61 -7.79 -9.05
CA TYR A 131 -9.22 -7.88 -9.49
C TYR A 131 -8.76 -9.32 -9.51
N VAL A 132 -7.99 -9.67 -10.54
CA VAL A 132 -7.15 -10.87 -10.53
C VAL A 132 -5.70 -10.43 -10.52
N PHE A 133 -4.90 -11.04 -9.66
CA PHE A 133 -3.51 -10.68 -9.50
C PHE A 133 -2.63 -11.87 -9.12
N SER A 134 -1.39 -11.80 -9.58
CA SER A 134 -0.39 -12.86 -9.42
C SER A 134 1.00 -12.27 -9.48
N ASP A 135 1.98 -13.01 -8.99
CA ASP A 135 3.38 -12.67 -9.17
C ASP A 135 3.84 -13.15 -10.55
N ALA A 136 4.62 -12.31 -11.22
CA ALA A 136 5.33 -12.64 -12.45
C ALA A 136 6.83 -12.65 -12.16
N ASN A 137 7.32 -13.84 -11.79
CA ASN A 137 8.76 -14.06 -11.60
C ASN A 137 9.45 -14.14 -12.96
N LEU A 138 9.90 -12.99 -13.47
CA LEU A 138 10.62 -12.90 -14.74
C LEU A 138 12.14 -13.10 -14.57
N ALA A 139 12.63 -13.18 -13.34
CA ALA A 139 14.04 -13.24 -13.02
C ALA A 139 14.29 -13.93 -11.66
N ASP A 140 15.57 -14.06 -11.29
CA ASP A 140 15.97 -14.50 -9.95
C ASP A 140 15.31 -13.61 -8.88
N PRO A 141 14.81 -14.16 -7.75
CA PRO A 141 14.19 -13.37 -6.68
C PRO A 141 15.03 -12.18 -6.18
N GLN A 142 16.37 -12.27 -6.28
CA GLN A 142 17.28 -11.18 -5.90
C GLN A 142 17.18 -9.95 -6.82
N LEU A 143 16.68 -10.12 -8.05
CA LEU A 143 16.45 -9.04 -9.02
C LEU A 143 15.08 -8.37 -8.84
N GLY A 144 14.26 -8.89 -7.92
CA GLY A 144 12.92 -8.41 -7.62
C GLY A 144 11.83 -9.23 -8.32
N THR A 145 10.65 -9.21 -7.71
CA THR A 145 9.43 -9.81 -8.27
C THR A 145 8.57 -8.70 -8.86
N LEU A 146 8.08 -8.90 -10.08
CA LEU A 146 7.02 -8.08 -10.65
C LEU A 146 5.68 -8.69 -10.27
N SER A 147 4.69 -7.83 -10.09
CA SER A 147 3.32 -8.28 -9.86
C SER A 147 2.47 -7.87 -11.04
N THR A 148 1.69 -8.81 -11.55
CA THR A 148 0.73 -8.59 -12.64
C THR A 148 -0.67 -8.60 -12.06
N PHE A 149 -1.50 -7.70 -12.54
CA PHE A 149 -2.89 -7.66 -12.15
C PHE A 149 -3.77 -7.03 -13.24
N TYR A 150 -5.03 -7.41 -13.26
CA TYR A 150 -6.02 -6.91 -14.20
C TYR A 150 -7.40 -6.87 -13.56
N ARG A 151 -8.27 -6.01 -14.08
CA ARG A 151 -9.70 -6.07 -13.76
C ARG A 151 -10.34 -7.19 -14.55
N ASP A 152 -11.09 -8.04 -13.86
CA ASP A 152 -11.82 -9.18 -14.44
C ASP A 152 -13.10 -8.69 -15.14
N GLU A 153 -12.92 -7.81 -16.11
CA GLU A 153 -13.98 -7.20 -16.91
C GLU A 153 -13.58 -7.16 -18.39
N GLN A 154 -14.57 -7.16 -19.29
CA GLN A 154 -14.31 -7.04 -20.71
C GLN A 154 -13.60 -5.70 -20.97
N GLN A 155 -12.45 -5.76 -21.68
CA GLN A 155 -11.65 -4.57 -21.99
C GLN A 155 -11.05 -3.85 -20.76
N GLY A 156 -10.99 -4.54 -19.62
CA GLY A 156 -10.41 -4.03 -18.39
C GLY A 156 -8.92 -3.66 -18.50
N PRO A 157 -8.44 -2.70 -17.70
CA PRO A 157 -7.02 -2.39 -17.63
C PRO A 157 -6.21 -3.55 -17.07
N SER A 158 -4.95 -3.58 -17.52
CA SER A 158 -3.89 -4.44 -16.99
C SER A 158 -2.82 -3.57 -16.36
N ALA A 159 -2.10 -4.08 -15.39
CA ALA A 159 -1.02 -3.36 -14.77
C ALA A 159 0.13 -4.25 -14.32
N VAL A 160 1.28 -3.59 -14.21
CA VAL A 160 2.50 -4.15 -13.65
C VAL A 160 2.97 -3.26 -12.53
N GLY A 161 3.40 -3.87 -11.42
CA GLY A 161 3.86 -3.13 -10.26
C GLY A 161 5.03 -3.78 -9.56
N THR A 162 5.62 -3.00 -8.66
CA THR A 162 6.62 -3.46 -7.69
C THR A 162 6.17 -3.05 -6.29
N ARG A 163 6.80 -3.66 -5.28
CA ARG A 163 6.60 -3.27 -3.89
C ARG A 163 7.91 -3.26 -3.11
N ARG A 164 7.89 -2.50 -2.01
CA ARG A 164 8.85 -2.58 -0.91
C ARG A 164 8.10 -2.88 0.38
N VAL A 165 8.32 -4.07 0.96
CA VAL A 165 7.76 -4.43 2.27
C VAL A 165 8.40 -3.55 3.33
N LEU A 166 7.57 -2.92 4.17
CA LEU A 166 8.01 -1.99 5.22
C LEU A 166 8.00 -2.64 6.60
N SER A 167 7.26 -3.73 6.79
CA SER A 167 7.19 -4.46 8.05
C SER A 167 8.31 -5.49 8.24
N SER A 168 9.30 -5.56 7.34
CA SER A 168 10.35 -6.60 7.35
C SER A 168 11.68 -6.14 7.95
N GLU A 169 12.03 -4.86 7.83
CA GLU A 169 13.38 -4.38 8.17
C GLU A 169 13.35 -3.14 9.07
N ALA A 170 14.30 -3.06 10.01
CA ALA A 170 14.40 -1.93 10.94
C ALA A 170 14.62 -0.58 10.23
N SER A 171 15.27 -0.60 9.05
CA SER A 171 15.46 0.57 8.17
C SER A 171 14.13 1.19 7.71
N THR A 172 13.05 0.40 7.64
CA THR A 172 11.71 0.81 7.20
C THR A 172 10.72 1.02 8.36
N ALA A 173 11.15 0.83 9.61
CA ALA A 173 10.28 0.88 10.79
C ALA A 173 9.48 2.19 10.94
N LEU A 174 10.13 3.34 10.69
CA LEU A 174 9.46 4.65 10.79
C LEU A 174 8.33 4.78 9.76
N GLU A 175 8.62 4.46 8.50
CA GLU A 175 7.66 4.56 7.41
C GLU A 175 6.51 3.56 7.58
N CYS A 176 6.81 2.35 8.04
CA CYS A 176 5.80 1.36 8.41
C CYS A 176 4.81 1.93 9.46
N CYS A 177 5.32 2.51 10.55
CA CYS A 177 4.46 3.07 11.59
C CYS A 177 3.64 4.26 11.10
N GLN A 178 4.24 5.12 10.27
CA GLN A 178 3.51 6.23 9.64
C GLN A 178 2.36 5.71 8.78
N ALA A 179 2.59 4.67 7.98
CA ALA A 179 1.56 4.06 7.15
C ALA A 179 0.44 3.42 8.01
N LEU A 180 0.79 2.69 9.08
CA LEU A 180 -0.18 2.12 10.03
C LEU A 180 -1.07 3.20 10.67
N LYS A 181 -0.49 4.31 11.10
CA LYS A 181 -1.26 5.46 11.62
C LYS A 181 -2.21 5.99 10.56
N THR A 182 -1.77 6.13 9.31
CA THR A 182 -2.62 6.59 8.22
C THR A 182 -3.74 5.61 7.90
N PHE A 183 -3.50 4.29 7.89
CA PHE A 183 -4.55 3.29 7.68
C PHE A 183 -5.64 3.34 8.75
N ARG A 184 -5.24 3.44 10.03
CA ARG A 184 -6.18 3.64 11.15
C ARG A 184 -7.03 4.88 10.93
N ARG A 185 -6.40 6.01 10.56
CA ARG A 185 -7.11 7.25 10.23
C ARG A 185 -8.06 7.11 9.04
N VAL A 186 -7.67 6.39 7.98
CA VAL A 186 -8.51 6.12 6.80
C VAL A 186 -9.75 5.32 7.23
N ARG A 187 -9.56 4.22 7.97
CA ARG A 187 -10.67 3.39 8.49
C ARG A 187 -11.62 4.23 9.35
N ASP A 188 -11.08 4.96 10.31
CA ASP A 188 -11.90 5.70 11.29
C ASP A 188 -12.61 6.90 10.65
N ARG A 189 -11.92 7.64 9.77
CA ARG A 189 -12.49 8.81 9.07
C ARG A 189 -13.66 8.43 8.17
N HIS A 190 -13.55 7.29 7.48
CA HIS A 190 -14.55 6.85 6.51
C HIS A 190 -15.50 5.78 7.06
N ASN A 191 -15.37 5.44 8.35
CA ASN A 191 -16.16 4.42 9.05
C ASN A 191 -16.20 3.09 8.28
N LEU A 192 -15.03 2.63 7.84
CA LEU A 192 -14.91 1.43 7.02
C LEU A 192 -15.14 0.16 7.86
N ASN A 193 -16.03 -0.72 7.38
CA ASN A 193 -16.27 -2.02 7.99
C ASN A 193 -15.34 -3.07 7.39
N LEU A 194 -14.11 -3.14 7.90
CA LEU A 194 -13.10 -4.08 7.43
C LEU A 194 -13.28 -5.45 8.11
N ALA A 195 -12.98 -6.53 7.39
CA ALA A 195 -13.02 -7.89 7.93
C ALA A 195 -11.85 -8.23 8.89
N PHE A 196 -10.98 -7.26 9.16
CA PHE A 196 -9.76 -7.41 9.94
C PHE A 196 -9.48 -6.14 10.76
N ASP A 197 -8.66 -6.29 11.80
CA ASP A 197 -8.12 -5.21 12.62
C ASP A 197 -6.66 -4.91 12.25
N PHE A 198 -6.16 -3.72 12.62
CA PHE A 198 -4.76 -3.34 12.41
C PHE A 198 -3.87 -3.77 13.58
N GLU A 199 -2.92 -4.65 13.29
CA GLU A 199 -1.86 -5.06 14.21
C GLU A 199 -0.61 -4.16 14.10
N ASP A 200 0.08 -3.94 15.22
CA ASP A 200 1.38 -3.25 15.27
C ASP A 200 2.50 -4.20 14.83
N ILE A 201 2.66 -4.34 13.52
CA ILE A 201 3.62 -5.26 12.88
C ILE A 201 4.92 -4.61 12.43
N CYS A 202 5.16 -3.36 12.82
CA CYS A 202 6.36 -2.66 12.40
C CYS A 202 7.59 -3.16 13.19
N PRO A 203 8.74 -3.32 12.51
CA PRO A 203 9.93 -3.82 13.16
C PRO A 203 10.42 -2.81 14.21
N PRO A 204 11.13 -3.28 15.25
CA PRO A 204 11.77 -2.40 16.21
C PRO A 204 12.71 -1.43 15.48
N ARG A 205 12.67 -0.14 15.83
CA ARG A 205 13.66 0.81 15.33
C ARG A 205 15.03 0.40 15.83
N GLU A 206 16.05 0.44 14.97
CA GLU A 206 17.43 0.34 15.45
C GLU A 206 17.66 1.49 16.44
N ALA A 207 17.79 1.15 17.72
CA ALA A 207 18.31 2.10 18.69
C ALA A 207 19.72 2.47 18.22
N VAL A 208 19.93 3.74 17.86
CA VAL A 208 21.29 4.28 17.80
C VAL A 208 21.94 3.90 19.10
N LYS A 209 23.00 3.07 19.04
CA LYS A 209 23.82 2.69 20.19
C LYS A 209 24.51 3.95 20.71
N SER A 210 23.75 4.80 21.40
CA SER A 210 24.29 5.80 22.29
C SER A 210 24.86 5.04 23.49
N SER A 211 26.10 5.37 23.77
CA SER A 211 27.03 4.70 24.65
C SER A 211 26.49 4.47 26.06
N TRP A 212 26.72 3.25 26.55
CA TRP A 212 27.13 2.86 27.91
C TRP A 212 26.33 3.48 29.07
N TRP A 213 25.68 2.61 29.86
CA TRP A 213 24.96 2.88 31.12
C TRP A 213 23.46 3.21 31.01
N GLN A 214 22.61 2.18 30.87
CA GLN A 214 21.42 2.04 31.71
C GLN A 214 20.86 0.62 31.61
N TRP A 215 21.12 -0.17 32.65
CA TRP A 215 20.38 -1.39 32.93
C TRP A 215 19.14 -0.99 33.73
N GLY A 216 17.95 -1.23 33.16
CA GLY A 216 16.69 -1.02 33.83
C GLY A 216 15.54 -1.14 32.83
N GLN A 217 14.96 -2.34 32.76
CA GLN A 217 13.73 -2.72 32.06
C GLN A 217 13.05 -1.61 31.24
N THR A 218 13.35 -1.54 29.94
CA THR A 218 12.41 -0.95 28.97
C THR A 218 11.58 -2.08 28.39
N SER A 219 10.28 -1.99 28.61
CA SER A 219 9.26 -2.90 28.07
C SER A 219 9.46 -3.12 26.57
N LEU A 220 9.27 -4.37 26.13
CA LEU A 220 9.07 -4.75 24.72
C LEU A 220 7.76 -4.19 24.12
N GLY A 221 7.19 -3.14 24.71
CA GLY A 221 6.04 -2.41 24.19
C GLY A 221 6.54 -1.13 23.56
N GLY A 222 6.73 -1.15 22.25
CA GLY A 222 6.97 0.03 21.43
C GLY A 222 5.97 0.00 20.30
N GLY A 223 4.71 0.29 20.61
CA GLY A 223 3.65 0.36 19.61
C GLY A 223 3.89 1.55 18.69
N CYS A 224 3.33 1.53 17.48
CA CYS A 224 3.43 2.70 16.60
C CYS A 224 2.76 3.95 17.20
N ASP A 225 2.02 3.82 18.29
CA ASP A 225 1.32 4.88 19.02
C ASP A 225 2.19 5.57 20.10
N ASP A 226 3.42 5.12 20.36
CA ASP A 226 4.35 5.82 21.26
C ASP A 226 4.90 7.08 20.57
N GLU A 227 4.12 8.16 20.64
CA GLU A 227 4.58 9.51 20.36
C GLU A 227 5.53 9.92 21.48
N GLY A 228 6.83 9.84 21.22
CA GLY A 228 7.80 10.61 21.99
C GLY A 228 7.47 12.09 21.85
N GLU A 229 6.81 12.66 22.86
CA GLU A 229 6.86 14.08 23.18
C GLU A 229 8.35 14.45 23.35
N GLY A 230 8.96 14.90 22.25
CA GLY A 230 10.36 15.25 22.17
C GLY A 230 10.57 16.53 21.39
N GLU A 231 9.64 17.49 21.51
CA GLU A 231 9.88 18.87 21.12
C GLU A 231 10.41 19.68 22.31
N GLY A 232 11.62 20.20 22.12
CA GLY A 232 12.18 21.43 22.67
C GLY A 232 11.60 22.01 23.96
N GLY A 233 12.36 21.85 25.05
CA GLY A 233 12.22 22.63 26.27
C GLY A 233 13.56 22.96 26.90
N PHE A 234 14.49 23.60 26.16
CA PHE A 234 15.54 24.38 26.79
C PHE A 234 14.90 25.61 27.44
N GLY A 235 14.76 25.59 28.76
CA GLY A 235 14.28 26.72 29.55
C GLY A 235 14.76 26.60 30.98
N ASN A 236 15.79 27.40 31.30
CA ASN A 236 16.33 27.62 32.64
C ASN A 236 15.22 27.83 33.70
N ASP A 237 15.44 27.33 34.91
CA ASP A 237 15.60 28.25 36.03
C ASP A 237 16.33 27.61 37.21
N LEU A 238 17.40 28.29 37.60
CA LEU A 238 18.10 28.17 38.87
C LEU A 238 17.16 28.58 40.01
N ARG A 239 17.02 27.73 41.03
CA ARG A 239 16.96 28.15 42.44
C ARG A 239 17.28 26.99 43.36
#